data_AF-A0A8S4GY21-F1
#
_entry.id   AF-A0A8S4GY21-F1
#
_cell.length_a   1.000
_cell.length_b   1.000
_cell.length_c   1.000
_cell.angle_alpha   90.00
_cell.angle_beta   90.00
_cell.angle_gamma   90.00
#
_symmetry.space_group_name_H-M   'P 1'
#
loop_
_entity.id
_entity.type
_entity.pdbx_description
1 polymer ?
#
loop_
_entity_poly.entity_id
_entity_poly.type
_entity_poly.pdbx_seq_one_letter_code
_entity_poly.pdbx_strand_id
1 'polypeptide(L)'
;MMEASQVLAATQQGVAFAVCSIAEAFYSSQSLGDGRKGSPNLLLSGALSAGVGVGTLLLNAGGDQMLFGSLAALACSGILCSVNLSRAQVVEGRKDDWPGPKVWPATMLLISFFSANVFFQACRAILEV
;
A
#
# COMPACT_ATOMS: atom_id res chain seq x y z
N MET A 1 -4.67 23.27 -8.58
CA MET A 1 -3.51 22.99 -7.69
C MET A 1 -4.09 22.46 -6.39
N MET A 2 -3.57 21.36 -5.83
CA MET A 2 -4.09 20.85 -4.54
C MET A 2 -3.79 21.83 -3.41
N GLU A 3 -4.71 21.93 -2.46
CA GLU A 3 -4.51 22.72 -1.25
C GLU A 3 -3.47 22.05 -0.34
N ALA A 4 -2.73 22.85 0.44
CA ALA A 4 -1.72 22.34 1.37
C ALA A 4 -2.29 21.32 2.38
N SER A 5 -3.55 21.50 2.80
CA SER A 5 -4.29 20.58 3.65
C SER A 5 -4.48 19.20 3.00
N GLN A 6 -4.79 19.17 1.70
CA GLN A 6 -4.97 17.94 0.94
C GLN A 6 -3.64 17.22 0.72
N VAL A 7 -2.57 17.96 0.41
CA VAL A 7 -1.21 17.41 0.27
C VAL A 7 -0.74 16.80 1.58
N LEU A 8 -0.97 17.48 2.72
CA LEU A 8 -0.62 16.98 4.03
C LEU A 8 -1.39 15.69 4.37
N ALA A 9 -2.72 15.67 4.13
CA ALA A 9 -3.55 14.50 4.38
C ALA A 9 -3.12 13.29 3.54
N ALA A 10 -2.88 13.49 2.24
CA ALA A 10 -2.37 12.44 1.35
C ALA A 10 -0.98 11.96 1.78
N THR A 11 -0.13 12.88 2.24
CA THR A 11 1.21 12.56 2.77
C THR A 11 1.13 11.66 4.00
N GLN A 12 0.30 12.01 4.98
CA GLN A 12 0.12 11.23 6.20
C GLN A 12 -0.40 9.82 5.91
N GLN A 13 -1.38 9.71 5.02
CA GLN A 13 -1.96 8.42 4.64
C GLN A 13 -0.98 7.55 3.84
N GLY A 14 -0.22 8.17 2.93
CA GLY A 14 0.82 7.49 2.14
C GLY A 14 1.95 6.94 3.00
N VAL A 15 2.48 7.75 3.92
CA VAL A 15 3.52 7.32 4.86
C VAL A 15 3.01 6.24 5.80
N ALA A 16 1.83 6.42 6.40
CA ALA A 16 1.24 5.42 7.29
C ALA A 16 1.03 4.09 6.56
N PHE A 17 0.51 4.12 5.33
CA PHE A 17 0.33 2.92 4.54
C PHE A 17 1.65 2.23 4.20
N ALA A 18 2.68 2.97 3.76
CA ALA A 18 3.99 2.39 3.45
C ALA A 18 4.60 1.66 4.65
N VAL A 19 4.55 2.28 5.83
CA VAL A 19 5.06 1.68 7.07
C VAL A 19 4.24 0.45 7.46
N CYS A 20 2.91 0.55 7.48
CA CYS A 20 2.03 -0.56 7.83
C CYS A 20 2.18 -1.74 6.87
N SER A 21 2.32 -1.50 5.57
CA SER A 21 2.50 -2.53 4.55
C SER A 21 3.81 -3.30 4.73
N ILE A 22 4.91 -2.60 5.02
CA ILE A 22 6.20 -3.24 5.33
C ILE A 22 6.09 -4.05 6.62
N ALA A 23 5.53 -3.46 7.68
CA ALA A 23 5.39 -4.12 8.97
C ALA A 23 4.53 -5.39 8.88
N GLU A 24 3.41 -5.34 8.16
CA GLU A 24 2.57 -6.53 7.93
C GLU A 24 3.30 -7.59 7.14
N ALA A 25 4.01 -7.21 6.07
CA ALA A 25 4.76 -8.17 5.27
C ALA A 25 5.82 -8.90 6.11
N PHE A 26 6.56 -8.18 6.96
CA PHE A 26 7.51 -8.78 7.90
C PHE A 26 6.84 -9.69 8.94
N TYR A 27 5.77 -9.21 9.58
CA TYR A 27 5.04 -9.98 10.59
C TYR A 27 4.46 -11.27 9.99
N SER A 28 3.83 -11.18 8.83
CA SER A 28 3.21 -12.31 8.14
C SER A 28 4.24 -13.29 7.59
N SER A 29 5.41 -12.82 7.12
CA SER A 29 6.51 -13.72 6.73
C SER A 29 7.01 -14.53 7.93
N GLN A 30 7.18 -13.92 9.11
CA GLN A 30 7.60 -14.64 10.31
C GLN A 30 6.53 -15.59 10.85
N SER A 31 5.25 -15.17 10.81
CA SER A 31 4.14 -15.95 11.37
C SER A 31 3.75 -17.14 10.48
N LEU A 32 3.76 -16.94 9.16
CA LEU A 32 3.48 -17.98 8.17
C LEU A 32 4.74 -18.78 7.83
N GLY A 33 5.95 -18.31 8.11
CA GLY A 33 7.17 -19.00 7.69
C GLY A 33 7.35 -19.02 6.16
N ASP A 34 8.59 -19.23 5.74
CA ASP A 34 8.96 -19.14 4.34
C ASP A 34 8.40 -20.31 3.51
N GLY A 35 8.02 -20.01 2.26
CA GLY A 35 7.55 -21.00 1.28
C GLY A 35 6.09 -21.44 1.40
N ARG A 36 5.33 -20.96 2.40
CA ARG A 36 3.89 -21.24 2.50
C ARG A 36 3.07 -20.42 1.51
N LYS A 37 2.01 -21.04 1.00
CA LYS A 37 1.10 -20.44 0.03
C LYS A 37 0.45 -19.19 0.62
N GLY A 38 0.63 -18.06 -0.06
CA GLY A 38 0.12 -16.76 0.37
C GLY A 38 0.96 -16.03 1.43
N SER A 39 2.14 -16.57 1.78
CA SER A 39 3.17 -15.81 2.50
C SER A 39 3.58 -14.58 1.67
N PRO A 40 3.77 -13.40 2.29
CA PRO A 40 4.15 -12.20 1.56
C PRO A 40 5.53 -12.35 0.93
N ASN A 41 5.66 -11.93 -0.32
CA ASN A 41 6.97 -11.73 -0.92
C ASN A 41 7.55 -10.41 -0.37
N LEU A 42 8.53 -10.51 0.54
CA LEU A 42 9.13 -9.36 1.21
C LEU A 42 9.81 -8.40 0.23
N LEU A 43 10.48 -8.93 -0.80
CA LEU A 43 11.17 -8.10 -1.79
C LEU A 43 10.17 -7.26 -2.59
N LEU A 44 9.11 -7.91 -3.09
CA LEU A 44 8.05 -7.24 -3.84
C LEU A 44 7.28 -6.25 -2.96
N SER A 45 6.83 -6.68 -1.78
CA SER A 45 6.03 -5.84 -0.88
C SER A 45 6.84 -4.65 -0.36
N GLY A 46 8.12 -4.87 -0.05
CA GLY A 46 9.06 -3.81 0.33
C GLY A 46 9.30 -2.82 -0.78
N ALA A 47 9.58 -3.29 -2.00
CA ALA A 47 9.79 -2.41 -3.16
C ALA A 47 8.54 -1.55 -3.48
N LEU A 48 7.35 -2.16 -3.47
CA LEU A 48 6.10 -1.43 -3.70
C LEU A 48 5.80 -0.42 -2.58
N SER A 49 6.03 -0.80 -1.33
CA SER A 49 5.81 0.11 -0.19
C SER A 49 6.81 1.27 -0.20
N ALA A 50 8.06 1.02 -0.59
CA ALA A 50 9.05 2.08 -0.84
C ALA A 50 8.63 2.98 -2.00
N GLY A 51 8.06 2.41 -3.08
CA GLY A 51 7.47 3.16 -4.19
C GLY A 51 6.34 4.10 -3.74
N VAL A 52 5.46 3.64 -2.85
CA VAL A 52 4.46 4.51 -2.20
C VAL A 52 5.14 5.61 -1.39
N GLY A 53 6.13 5.27 -0.57
CA GLY A 53 6.87 6.25 0.24
C GLY A 53 7.52 7.35 -0.60
N VAL A 54 8.24 6.97 -1.66
CA VAL A 54 8.86 7.91 -2.60
C VAL A 54 7.81 8.76 -3.32
N GLY A 55 6.74 8.14 -3.83
CA GLY A 55 5.65 8.87 -4.48
C GLY A 55 4.96 9.87 -3.55
N THR A 56 4.85 9.51 -2.27
CA THR A 56 4.31 10.38 -1.21
C THR A 56 5.23 11.57 -0.93
N LEU A 57 6.55 11.37 -0.90
CA LEU A 57 7.51 12.48 -0.75
C LEU A 57 7.42 13.46 -1.92
N LEU A 58 7.25 12.94 -3.14
CA LEU A 58 7.13 13.76 -4.35
C LEU A 58 5.85 14.61 -4.40
N LEU A 59 4.81 14.28 -3.62
CA LEU A 59 3.64 15.16 -3.45
C LEU A 59 4.01 16.55 -2.91
N ASN A 60 5.08 16.63 -2.10
CA ASN A 60 5.52 17.87 -1.48
C ASN A 60 6.43 18.71 -2.39
N ALA A 61 6.86 18.16 -3.53
CA ALA A 61 7.79 18.83 -4.43
C ALA A 61 7.09 19.76 -5.46
N GLY A 62 5.78 19.58 -5.66
CA GLY A 62 4.97 20.40 -6.56
C GLY A 62 5.19 20.13 -8.06
N GLY A 63 4.42 20.81 -8.92
CA GLY A 63 4.52 20.71 -10.38
C GLY A 63 4.37 19.28 -10.93
N ASP A 64 5.11 18.94 -11.98
CA ASP A 64 5.05 17.62 -12.62
C ASP A 64 5.47 16.48 -11.68
N GLN A 65 6.38 16.76 -10.75
CA GLN A 65 6.86 15.77 -9.78
C GLN A 65 5.73 15.27 -8.88
N MET A 66 4.79 16.16 -8.53
CA MET A 66 3.59 15.82 -7.77
C MET A 66 2.69 14.86 -8.54
N LEU A 67 2.53 15.05 -9.85
CA LEU A 67 1.75 14.15 -10.72
C LEU A 67 2.43 12.78 -10.83
N PHE A 68 3.72 12.75 -11.16
CA PHE A 68 4.48 11.50 -11.27
C PHE A 68 4.53 10.74 -9.94
N GLY A 69 4.69 11.45 -8.82
CA GLY A 69 4.63 10.89 -7.48
C GLY A 69 3.28 10.25 -7.17
N SER A 70 2.19 10.96 -7.48
CA SER A 70 0.82 10.47 -7.30
C SER A 70 0.56 9.22 -8.15
N LEU A 71 0.98 9.22 -9.42
CA LEU A 71 0.83 8.07 -10.32
C LEU A 71 1.66 6.86 -9.86
N ALA A 72 2.90 7.08 -9.43
CA ALA A 72 3.75 6.01 -8.91
C ALA A 72 3.17 5.39 -7.63
N ALA A 73 2.70 6.23 -6.70
CA ALA A 73 2.08 5.76 -5.46
C ALA A 73 0.74 5.06 -5.71
N LEU A 74 -0.07 5.56 -6.64
CA LEU A 74 -1.31 4.91 -7.12
C LEU A 74 -1.01 3.52 -7.70
N ALA A 75 -0.02 3.42 -8.60
CA ALA A 75 0.35 2.15 -9.19
C ALA A 75 0.85 1.16 -8.13
N CYS A 76 1.73 1.59 -7.23
CA CYS A 76 2.28 0.72 -6.19
C CYS A 76 1.21 0.25 -5.19
N SER A 77 0.33 1.14 -4.73
CA SER A 77 -0.79 0.78 -3.85
C SER A 77 -1.82 -0.12 -4.55
N GLY A 78 -2.09 0.10 -5.84
CA GLY A 78 -2.94 -0.78 -6.65
C GLY A 78 -2.36 -2.18 -6.86
N ILE A 79 -1.04 -2.30 -7.05
CA ILE A 79 -0.37 -3.60 -7.13
C ILE A 79 -0.38 -4.28 -5.75
N LEU A 80 -0.10 -3.57 -4.66
CA LEU A 80 -0.21 -4.11 -3.28
C LEU A 80 -1.64 -4.60 -2.98
N CYS A 81 -2.65 -3.88 -3.44
CA CYS A 81 -4.05 -4.30 -3.37
C CYS A 81 -4.26 -5.66 -4.05
N SER A 82 -3.78 -5.81 -5.29
CA SER A 82 -3.88 -7.08 -6.05
C SER A 82 -3.09 -8.23 -5.41
N VAL A 83 -1.91 -7.94 -4.84
CA VAL A 83 -1.10 -8.92 -4.11
C VAL A 83 -1.85 -9.40 -2.86
N ASN A 84 -2.40 -8.48 -2.08
CA ASN A 84 -3.15 -8.80 -0.86
C ASN A 84 -4.46 -9.53 -1.14
N LEU A 85 -5.15 -9.21 -2.24
CA LEU A 85 -6.31 -9.97 -2.71
C LEU A 85 -5.94 -11.42 -3.01
N SER A 86 -4.86 -11.61 -3.78
CA SER A 86 -4.38 -12.95 -4.14
C SER A 86 -4.02 -13.74 -2.88
N ARG A 87 -3.29 -13.12 -1.94
CA ARG A 87 -2.94 -13.72 -0.65
C ARG A 87 -4.18 -14.12 0.16
N ALA A 88 -5.19 -13.26 0.26
CA ALA A 88 -6.41 -13.55 1.01
C ALA A 88 -7.18 -14.75 0.44
N GLN A 89 -7.08 -15.01 -0.87
CA GLN A 89 -7.70 -16.16 -1.51
C GLN A 89 -6.94 -17.47 -1.24
N VAL A 90 -5.60 -17.42 -1.29
CA VAL A 90 -4.77 -18.64 -1.29
C VAL A 90 -4.18 -19.03 0.06
N VAL A 91 -4.17 -18.14 1.04
CA VAL A 91 -3.65 -18.44 2.38
C VAL A 91 -4.50 -19.55 3.04
N GLU A 92 -3.80 -20.61 3.47
CA GLU A 92 -4.38 -21.74 4.19
C GLU A 92 -4.24 -21.55 5.71
N GLY A 93 -5.25 -22.01 6.46
CA GLY A 93 -5.32 -21.82 7.91
C GLY A 93 -4.86 -22.99 8.74
N ARG A 94 -4.28 -22.67 9.90
CA ARG A 94 -4.07 -23.59 11.03
C ARG A 94 -5.03 -23.24 12.17
N LYS A 95 -5.24 -24.21 13.05
CA LYS A 95 -6.06 -24.04 14.26
C LYS A 95 -5.51 -22.95 15.21
N ASP A 96 -4.21 -22.68 15.14
CA ASP A 96 -3.53 -21.75 16.04
C ASP A 96 -3.26 -20.39 15.40
N ASP A 97 -3.72 -20.15 14.17
CA ASP A 97 -3.50 -18.87 13.49
C ASP A 97 -4.46 -17.81 14.05
N TRP A 98 -3.93 -16.77 14.71
CA TRP A 98 -4.68 -15.62 15.24
C TRP A 98 -4.23 -14.31 14.57
N PRO A 99 -5.14 -13.38 14.21
CA PRO A 99 -6.60 -13.41 14.31
C PRO A 99 -7.30 -14.29 13.25
N GLY A 100 -6.51 -15.08 12.54
CA GLY A 100 -6.95 -15.92 11.43
C GLY A 100 -6.04 -15.67 10.23
N PRO A 101 -5.80 -16.70 9.42
CA PRO A 101 -4.77 -16.69 8.38
C PRO A 101 -5.10 -15.66 7.26
N LYS A 102 -6.39 -15.45 6.98
CA LYS A 102 -6.87 -14.54 5.92
C LYS A 102 -7.13 -13.12 6.40
N VAL A 103 -7.15 -12.87 7.71
CA VAL A 103 -7.55 -11.57 8.27
C VAL A 103 -6.53 -10.50 7.94
N TRP A 104 -5.23 -10.79 8.07
CA TRP A 104 -4.16 -9.87 7.71
C TRP A 104 -4.17 -9.46 6.25
N PRO A 105 -4.12 -10.38 5.26
CA PRO A 105 -4.16 -9.99 3.86
C PRO A 105 -5.49 -9.32 3.47
N ALA A 106 -6.63 -9.69 4.07
CA ALA A 106 -7.90 -9.00 3.81
C ALA A 106 -7.93 -7.57 4.37
N THR A 107 -7.34 -7.34 5.54
CA THR A 107 -7.20 -6.00 6.13
C THR A 107 -6.29 -5.14 5.26
N MET A 108 -5.13 -5.69 4.87
CA MET A 108 -4.19 -4.98 4.01
C MET A 108 -4.75 -4.72 2.60
N LEU A 109 -5.60 -5.59 2.07
CA LEU A 109 -6.35 -5.36 0.84
C LEU A 109 -7.18 -4.08 0.94
N LEU A 110 -7.98 -3.93 2.01
CA LEU A 110 -8.82 -2.75 2.22
C LEU A 110 -7.98 -1.47 2.39
N ILE A 111 -6.91 -1.53 3.19
CA ILE A 111 -6.03 -0.37 3.39
C ILE A 111 -5.35 0.02 2.06
N SER A 112 -4.90 -0.97 1.28
CA SER A 112 -4.30 -0.74 -0.05
C SER A 112 -5.30 -0.10 -1.01
N PHE A 113 -6.56 -0.56 -0.99
CA PHE A 113 -7.64 0.02 -1.78
C PHE A 113 -7.90 1.48 -1.40
N PHE A 114 -8.00 1.81 -0.12
CA PHE A 114 -8.18 3.19 0.31
C PHE A 114 -6.99 4.07 -0.04
N SER A 115 -5.76 3.57 0.13
CA SER A 115 -4.56 4.30 -0.28
C SER A 115 -4.53 4.56 -1.79
N ALA A 116 -4.88 3.58 -2.62
CA ALA A 116 -5.01 3.78 -4.06
C ALA A 116 -6.05 4.87 -4.40
N ASN A 117 -7.19 4.88 -3.71
CA ASN A 117 -8.21 5.93 -3.92
C ASN A 117 -7.71 7.33 -3.56
N VAL A 118 -6.84 7.45 -2.55
CA VAL A 118 -6.26 8.74 -2.14
C VAL A 118 -5.35 9.28 -3.22
N PHE A 119 -4.47 8.45 -3.77
CA PHE A 119 -3.59 8.86 -4.86
C PHE A 119 -4.33 9.05 -6.18
N PHE A 120 -5.42 8.32 -6.42
CA PHE A 120 -6.32 8.58 -7.55
C PHE A 120 -6.97 9.95 -7.44
N GLN A 121 -7.48 10.30 -6.25
CA GLN A 121 -8.03 11.63 -5.99
C GLN A 121 -6.97 12.73 -6.14
N ALA A 122 -5.73 12.49 -5.68
CA ALA A 122 -4.62 13.40 -5.88
C ALA A 122 -4.34 13.62 -7.38
N CYS A 123 -4.24 12.55 -8.19
CA CYS A 123 -4.08 12.64 -9.63
C CYS A 123 -5.21 13.48 -10.28
N ARG A 124 -6.47 13.22 -9.93
CA ARG A 124 -7.61 13.98 -10.46
C ARG A 124 -7.53 15.46 -10.09
N ALA A 125 -7.24 15.76 -8.83
CA ALA A 125 -7.13 17.14 -8.35
C ALA A 125 -5.96 17.91 -8.99
N ILE A 126 -4.93 17.21 -9.48
CA ILE A 126 -3.82 17.81 -10.23
C ILE A 126 -4.21 18.04 -11.70
N LEU A 127 -4.92 17.09 -12.33
CA LEU A 127 -5.26 17.11 -13.76
C LEU A 127 -6.48 17.96 -14.13
N GLU A 128 -7.42 18.16 -13.20
CA GLU A 128 -8.64 18.98 -13.43
C GLU A 128 -8.37 20.50 -13.28
N VAL A 129 -7.10 20.90 -13.45
CA VAL A 129 -6.59 22.28 -13.28
C VAL A 129 -6.06 22.79 -14.61
#